data_AF-A0A2U1WII9-F1
#
_entry.id   AF-A0A2U1WII9-F1
#
_cell.length_a   1.000
_cell.length_b   1.000
_cell.length_c   1.000
_cell.angle_alpha   90.00
_cell.angle_beta   90.00
_cell.angle_gamma   90.00
#
_symmetry.space_group_name_H-M   'P 1'
#
loop_
_entity.id
_entity.type
_entity.pdbx_description
1 polymer ?
#
loop_
_entity_poly.entity_id
_entity_poly.type
_entity_poly.pdbx_seq_one_letter_code
_entity_poly.pdbx_strand_id
1 'polypeptide(L)'
;MTPISRALTWLVSRYLPDPLIFAIILTVLTFGFAWWLTPSGPVDLVRMWGNGFWNLLAFSMQMALVLVTGHALASSEPVRNVMGRVASIAKTPAQGVMLVCFAAAVTNVVNWGFGLVVGAMFAREVARRVPKSDYRLLIASAYIGFMTWHGGFSASVPLVAATKGNPMEKTVGLIPISDTIFTTYNVGITLALIVVLPLICWMMHPKPHEVVAVDPALLKPEPSTKRVLGPDASPAEKLEESRVLGFVVAALGIGYLFLHFQAKGFDLNINTVNLIMLVAGLILHGTPMAYARAVANAARGTAGIMVQFPFYAGIQIMMEHSGLGGLITNLFVDIANKETFPVLAFLSSGLINFAVPSGGGHWVVQGPFIMPAAQQLGVDLGKAAMAIAYGEEWMNMAQPFWALPALAIAGLGVRDIMGYCATALVITLPIFLIGLYF
;
A
#
# COMPACT_ATOMS: atom_id res chain seq x y z
N MET A 1 -15.97 -17.31 13.08
CA MET A 1 -14.57 -16.91 13.36
C MET A 1 -13.80 -18.04 14.01
N THR A 2 -12.53 -18.23 13.65
CA THR A 2 -11.59 -19.13 14.35
C THR A 2 -11.25 -18.60 15.75
N PRO A 3 -10.78 -19.43 16.69
CA PRO A 3 -10.38 -18.97 18.03
C PRO A 3 -9.30 -17.89 18.01
N ILE A 4 -8.33 -18.00 17.10
CA ILE A 4 -7.26 -17.02 16.87
C ILE A 4 -7.85 -15.68 16.43
N SER A 5 -8.71 -15.69 15.41
CA SER A 5 -9.36 -14.48 14.89
C SER A 5 -10.20 -13.80 15.96
N ARG A 6 -10.88 -14.56 16.84
CA ARG A 6 -11.66 -14.00 17.94
C ARG A 6 -10.77 -13.33 19.00
N ALA A 7 -9.68 -13.98 19.39
CA ALA A 7 -8.75 -13.43 20.38
C ALA A 7 -8.06 -12.14 19.89
N LEU A 8 -7.61 -12.13 18.64
CA LEU A 8 -6.98 -10.96 18.02
C LEU A 8 -7.98 -9.83 17.80
N THR A 9 -9.21 -10.14 17.35
CA THR A 9 -10.29 -9.14 17.25
C THR A 9 -10.56 -8.49 18.61
N TRP A 10 -10.63 -9.30 19.67
CA TRP A 10 -10.86 -8.78 21.03
C TRP A 10 -9.75 -7.82 21.46
N LEU A 11 -8.48 -8.22 21.31
CA LEU A 11 -7.32 -7.39 21.66
C LEU A 11 -7.34 -6.06 20.90
N VAL A 12 -7.49 -6.13 19.57
CA VAL A 12 -7.47 -4.95 18.70
C VAL A 12 -8.63 -4.01 19.00
N SER A 13 -9.84 -4.55 19.19
CA SER A 13 -11.03 -3.72 19.46
C SER A 13 -10.92 -2.87 20.72
N ARG A 14 -10.11 -3.30 21.70
CA ARG A 14 -9.98 -2.63 22.99
C ARG A 14 -8.77 -1.72 23.11
N TYR A 15 -7.66 -2.06 22.44
CA TYR A 15 -6.37 -1.39 22.66
C TYR A 15 -5.81 -0.65 21.43
N LEU A 16 -6.32 -0.91 20.22
CA LEU A 16 -5.80 -0.22 19.03
C LEU A 16 -6.35 1.22 18.95
N PRO A 17 -5.48 2.24 19.02
CA PRO A 17 -5.88 3.63 18.87
C PRO A 17 -6.13 3.97 17.39
N ASP A 18 -6.64 5.17 17.13
CA ASP A 18 -6.70 5.73 15.79
C ASP A 18 -5.28 5.83 15.17
N PRO A 19 -5.08 5.64 13.85
CA PRO A 19 -3.74 5.66 13.26
C PRO A 19 -2.96 6.96 13.46
N LEU A 20 -3.62 8.12 13.54
CA LEU A 20 -2.91 9.37 13.86
C LEU A 20 -2.39 9.35 15.30
N ILE A 21 -3.23 8.91 16.24
CA ILE A 21 -2.83 8.75 17.64
C ILE A 21 -1.71 7.72 17.76
N PHE A 22 -1.77 6.66 16.96
CA PHE A 22 -0.70 5.67 16.85
C PHE A 22 0.63 6.32 16.44
N ALA A 23 0.64 7.16 15.38
CA ALA A 23 1.84 7.89 14.94
C ALA A 23 2.41 8.85 16.03
N ILE A 24 1.54 9.49 16.81
CA ILE A 24 1.94 10.38 17.92
C ILE A 24 2.56 9.58 19.06
N ILE A 25 1.88 8.51 19.52
CA ILE A 25 2.40 7.62 20.58
C ILE A 25 3.77 7.09 20.19
N LEU A 26 3.91 6.69 18.93
CA LEU A 26 5.13 6.15 18.38
C LEU A 26 6.27 7.17 18.29
N THR A 27 5.95 8.44 18.01
CA THR A 27 6.91 9.54 18.12
C THR A 27 7.46 9.64 19.55
N VAL A 28 6.58 9.58 20.54
CA VAL A 28 6.95 9.62 21.97
C VAL A 28 7.77 8.41 22.38
N LEU A 29 7.37 7.21 21.95
CA LEU A 29 8.10 5.97 22.24
C LEU A 29 9.49 5.96 21.59
N THR A 30 9.58 6.36 20.32
CA THR A 30 10.86 6.45 19.61
C THR A 30 11.79 7.43 20.30
N PHE A 31 11.27 8.59 20.73
CA PHE A 31 12.02 9.55 21.51
C PHE A 31 12.53 8.94 22.82
N GLY A 32 11.67 8.26 23.58
CA GLY A 32 12.04 7.62 24.84
C GLY A 32 13.10 6.52 24.67
N PHE A 33 12.94 5.66 23.66
CA PHE A 33 13.93 4.61 23.36
C PHE A 33 15.24 5.18 22.85
N ALA A 34 15.22 6.18 21.97
CA ALA A 34 16.43 6.83 21.50
C ALA A 34 17.17 7.51 22.65
N TRP A 35 16.45 8.15 23.58
CA TRP A 35 17.04 8.79 24.73
C TRP A 35 17.67 7.80 25.72
N TRP A 36 17.05 6.63 25.92
CA TRP A 36 17.59 5.62 26.84
C TRP A 36 18.72 4.81 26.20
N LEU A 37 18.54 4.35 24.95
CA LEU A 37 19.40 3.34 24.34
C LEU A 37 20.55 3.92 23.51
N THR A 38 20.58 5.23 23.28
CA THR A 38 21.60 5.89 22.47
C THR A 38 22.28 7.02 23.26
N PRO A 39 23.46 7.49 22.85
CA PRO A 39 24.13 8.63 23.51
C PRO A 39 23.46 9.99 23.25
N SER A 40 22.33 10.04 22.54
CA SER A 40 21.66 11.28 22.14
C SER A 40 20.93 11.95 23.30
N GLY A 41 21.22 13.24 23.54
CA GLY A 41 20.51 14.03 24.54
C GLY A 41 19.10 14.44 24.08
N PRO A 42 18.19 14.80 25.01
CA PRO A 42 16.80 15.13 24.67
C PRO A 42 16.67 16.34 23.73
N VAL A 43 17.56 17.33 23.84
CA VAL A 43 17.59 18.48 22.94
C VAL A 43 17.97 18.07 21.52
N ASP A 44 18.94 17.16 21.38
CA ASP A 44 19.37 16.66 20.07
C ASP A 44 18.27 15.84 19.41
N LEU A 45 17.56 15.01 20.18
CA LEU A 45 16.43 14.23 19.68
C LEU A 45 15.27 15.13 19.18
N VAL A 46 14.96 16.22 19.89
CA VAL A 46 13.99 17.21 19.42
C VAL A 46 14.45 17.85 18.11
N ARG A 47 15.73 18.20 18.00
CA ARG A 47 16.30 18.78 16.77
C ARG A 47 16.29 17.78 15.61
N MET A 48 16.65 16.53 15.84
CA MET A 48 16.60 15.46 14.83
C MET A 48 15.18 15.30 14.29
N TRP A 49 14.18 15.20 15.18
CA TRP A 49 12.78 15.08 14.80
C TRP A 49 12.28 16.29 14.01
N GLY A 50 12.53 17.50 14.52
CA GLY A 50 12.07 18.74 13.89
C GLY A 50 12.72 19.01 12.54
N ASN A 51 14.03 18.79 12.42
CA ASN A 51 14.76 18.92 11.15
C ASN A 51 14.30 17.88 10.12
N GLY A 52 13.87 16.70 10.59
CA GLY A 52 13.40 15.62 9.74
C GLY A 52 11.94 15.71 9.30
N PHE A 53 11.12 16.50 10.00
CA PHE A 53 9.65 16.48 9.87
C PHE A 53 9.14 16.71 8.45
N TRP A 54 9.87 17.48 7.63
CA TRP A 54 9.48 17.80 6.24
C TRP A 54 10.28 17.05 5.17
N ASN A 55 11.17 16.13 5.54
CA ASN A 55 12.11 15.51 4.60
C ASN A 55 11.45 14.57 3.58
N LEU A 56 10.21 14.11 3.85
CA LEU A 56 9.49 13.21 2.96
C LEU A 56 8.48 13.91 2.05
N LEU A 57 8.39 15.24 2.00
CA LEU A 57 7.33 15.95 1.24
C LEU A 57 7.18 15.48 -0.23
N ALA A 58 8.29 15.35 -0.96
CA ALA A 58 8.26 14.88 -2.36
C ALA A 58 7.74 13.44 -2.45
N PHE A 59 8.24 12.55 -1.58
CA PHE A 59 7.80 11.16 -1.50
C PHE A 59 6.33 11.03 -1.08
N SER A 60 5.88 11.82 -0.10
CA SER A 60 4.48 11.90 0.34
C SER A 60 3.57 12.29 -0.81
N MET A 61 3.96 13.27 -1.62
CA MET A 61 3.17 13.69 -2.78
C MET A 61 3.13 12.59 -3.84
N GLN A 62 4.24 11.90 -4.08
CA GLN A 62 4.28 10.75 -4.99
C GLN A 62 3.34 9.64 -4.53
N MET A 63 3.33 9.26 -3.25
CA MET A 63 2.43 8.24 -2.70
C MET A 63 0.96 8.69 -2.70
N ALA A 64 0.71 9.97 -2.40
CA ALA A 64 -0.62 10.55 -2.54
C ALA A 64 -1.12 10.44 -3.99
N LEU A 65 -0.26 10.70 -4.98
CA LEU A 65 -0.61 10.54 -6.40
C LEU A 65 -0.85 9.09 -6.79
N VAL A 66 -0.08 8.13 -6.26
CA VAL A 66 -0.35 6.70 -6.52
C VAL A 66 -1.77 6.34 -6.06
N LEU A 67 -2.15 6.76 -4.85
CA LEU A 67 -3.49 6.52 -4.32
C LEU A 67 -4.59 7.28 -5.09
N VAL A 68 -4.38 8.56 -5.38
CA VAL A 68 -5.39 9.43 -6.01
C VAL A 68 -5.64 9.04 -7.45
N THR A 69 -4.57 8.81 -8.23
CA THR A 69 -4.69 8.36 -9.62
C THR A 69 -5.26 6.95 -9.70
N GLY A 70 -4.87 6.06 -8.78
CA GLY A 70 -5.47 4.74 -8.62
C GLY A 70 -6.97 4.79 -8.32
N HIS A 71 -7.38 5.62 -7.35
CA HIS A 71 -8.80 5.83 -7.04
C HIS A 71 -9.57 6.43 -8.22
N ALA A 72 -9.01 7.46 -8.86
CA ALA A 72 -9.63 8.08 -10.03
C ALA A 72 -9.83 7.05 -11.15
N LEU A 73 -8.85 6.18 -11.41
CA LEU A 73 -8.99 5.08 -12.38
C LEU A 73 -10.09 4.09 -11.97
N ALA A 74 -10.10 3.66 -10.71
CA ALA A 74 -11.07 2.72 -10.13
C ALA A 74 -12.51 3.21 -10.23
N SER A 75 -12.70 4.52 -10.06
CA SER A 75 -14.00 5.18 -10.14
C SER A 75 -14.47 5.45 -11.57
N SER A 76 -13.72 5.10 -12.62
CA SER A 76 -14.17 5.28 -14.00
C SER A 76 -15.33 4.34 -14.38
N GLU A 77 -16.22 4.78 -15.27
CA GLU A 77 -17.35 3.97 -15.75
C GLU A 77 -16.94 2.58 -16.29
N PRO A 78 -15.88 2.45 -17.13
CA PRO A 78 -15.45 1.14 -17.62
C PRO A 78 -15.07 0.19 -16.49
N VAL A 79 -14.31 0.65 -15.50
CA VAL A 79 -13.87 -0.18 -14.38
C VAL A 79 -15.05 -0.58 -13.49
N ARG A 80 -15.97 0.35 -13.18
CA ARG A 80 -17.20 0.03 -12.43
C ARG A 80 -18.06 -1.03 -13.13
N ASN A 81 -18.19 -0.94 -14.45
CA ASN A 81 -18.94 -1.94 -15.23
C ASN A 81 -18.28 -3.32 -15.16
N VAL A 82 -16.95 -3.38 -15.24
CA VAL A 82 -16.19 -4.64 -15.07
C VAL A 82 -16.38 -5.19 -13.66
N MET A 83 -16.24 -4.36 -12.62
CA MET A 83 -16.49 -4.77 -11.23
C MET A 83 -17.89 -5.37 -11.06
N GLY A 84 -18.93 -4.73 -11.60
CA GLY A 84 -20.29 -5.27 -11.53
C GLY A 84 -20.44 -6.63 -12.22
N ARG A 85 -19.79 -6.83 -13.38
CA ARG A 85 -19.81 -8.12 -14.09
C ARG A 85 -19.07 -9.20 -13.31
N VAL A 86 -17.85 -8.92 -12.84
CA VAL A 86 -17.04 -9.87 -12.08
C VAL A 86 -17.73 -10.24 -10.76
N ALA A 87 -18.34 -9.28 -10.08
CA ALA A 87 -19.06 -9.53 -8.82
C ALA A 87 -20.24 -10.50 -8.99
N SER A 88 -20.77 -10.66 -10.21
CA SER A 88 -21.84 -11.63 -10.50
C SER A 88 -21.39 -13.09 -10.44
N ILE A 89 -20.09 -13.36 -10.41
CA ILE A 89 -19.52 -14.70 -10.25
C ILE A 89 -19.82 -15.25 -8.85
N ALA A 90 -19.80 -14.41 -7.83
CA ALA A 90 -20.08 -14.83 -6.46
C ALA A 90 -21.58 -15.10 -6.25
N LYS A 91 -21.92 -16.32 -5.82
CA LYS A 91 -23.30 -16.74 -5.50
C LYS A 91 -23.50 -17.01 -4.02
N THR A 92 -22.43 -17.24 -3.26
CA THR A 92 -22.45 -17.51 -1.83
C THR A 92 -21.51 -16.57 -1.07
N PRO A 93 -21.70 -16.35 0.25
CA PRO A 93 -20.78 -15.55 1.06
C PRO A 93 -19.32 -16.01 0.93
N ALA A 94 -19.11 -17.33 0.94
CA ALA A 94 -17.82 -17.97 0.75
C ALA A 94 -17.15 -17.55 -0.56
N GLN A 95 -17.87 -17.67 -1.67
CA GLN A 95 -17.37 -17.26 -2.98
C GLN A 95 -17.13 -15.74 -3.03
N GLY A 96 -17.99 -14.94 -2.39
CA GLY A 96 -17.86 -13.49 -2.35
C GLY A 96 -16.55 -13.05 -1.69
N VAL A 97 -16.26 -13.56 -0.51
CA VAL A 97 -15.04 -13.29 0.26
C VAL A 97 -13.78 -13.72 -0.51
N MET A 98 -13.78 -14.93 -1.08
CA MET A 98 -12.65 -15.40 -1.90
C MET A 98 -12.43 -14.53 -3.12
N LEU A 99 -13.51 -14.18 -3.83
CA LEU A 99 -13.45 -13.40 -5.05
C LEU A 99 -12.95 -11.97 -4.78
N VAL A 100 -13.41 -11.35 -3.68
CA VAL A 100 -12.92 -10.03 -3.27
C VAL A 100 -11.44 -10.07 -2.95
N CYS A 101 -10.99 -11.04 -2.16
CA CYS A 101 -9.57 -11.17 -1.82
C CYS A 101 -8.72 -11.39 -3.07
N PHE A 102 -9.13 -12.31 -3.95
CA PHE A 102 -8.43 -12.61 -5.19
C PHE A 102 -8.33 -11.39 -6.12
N ALA A 103 -9.45 -10.69 -6.34
CA ALA A 103 -9.47 -9.50 -7.17
C ALA A 103 -8.59 -8.37 -6.58
N ALA A 104 -8.64 -8.16 -5.27
CA ALA A 104 -7.76 -7.22 -4.59
C ALA A 104 -6.29 -7.62 -4.73
N ALA A 105 -5.93 -8.88 -4.49
CA ALA A 105 -4.55 -9.38 -4.64
C ALA A 105 -4.00 -9.15 -6.05
N VAL A 106 -4.77 -9.48 -7.09
CA VAL A 106 -4.35 -9.27 -8.49
C VAL A 106 -4.21 -7.78 -8.83
N THR A 107 -5.16 -6.96 -8.39
CA THR A 107 -5.12 -5.52 -8.70
C THR A 107 -4.02 -4.77 -7.93
N ASN A 108 -3.67 -5.20 -6.71
CA ASN A 108 -2.57 -4.64 -5.94
C ASN A 108 -1.19 -4.96 -6.55
N VAL A 109 -1.04 -6.11 -7.23
CA VAL A 109 0.17 -6.40 -8.02
C VAL A 109 0.34 -5.40 -9.17
N VAL A 110 -0.76 -4.95 -9.77
CA VAL A 110 -0.72 -3.95 -10.84
C VAL A 110 -0.40 -2.56 -10.29
N ASN A 111 -1.21 -2.10 -9.35
CA ASN A 111 -1.02 -0.83 -8.68
C ASN A 111 -1.72 -0.85 -7.33
N TRP A 112 -1.00 -0.59 -6.24
CA TRP A 112 -1.49 -0.70 -4.88
C TRP A 112 -2.55 0.36 -4.54
N GLY A 113 -2.40 1.58 -5.06
CA GLY A 113 -3.39 2.65 -4.88
C GLY A 113 -4.72 2.31 -5.55
N PHE A 114 -4.64 1.71 -6.74
CA PHE A 114 -5.80 1.18 -7.46
C PHE A 114 -6.39 -0.05 -6.76
N GLY A 115 -5.57 -1.05 -6.43
CA GLY A 115 -6.01 -2.31 -5.83
C GLY A 115 -6.68 -2.13 -4.47
N LEU A 116 -6.15 -1.23 -3.63
CA LEU A 116 -6.75 -0.89 -2.33
C LEU A 116 -8.17 -0.32 -2.49
N VAL A 117 -8.35 0.61 -3.43
CA VAL A 117 -9.65 1.26 -3.69
C VAL A 117 -10.61 0.30 -4.39
N VAL A 118 -10.15 -0.38 -5.45
CA VAL A 118 -10.93 -1.37 -6.18
C VAL A 118 -11.39 -2.48 -5.24
N GLY A 119 -10.54 -2.98 -4.36
CA GLY A 119 -10.92 -4.00 -3.39
C GLY A 119 -12.11 -3.58 -2.53
N ALA A 120 -12.08 -2.37 -1.98
CA ALA A 120 -13.19 -1.85 -1.14
C ALA A 120 -14.47 -1.58 -1.95
N MET A 121 -14.35 -0.98 -3.14
CA MET A 121 -15.50 -0.76 -4.03
C MET A 121 -16.11 -2.08 -4.51
N PHE A 122 -15.26 -3.06 -4.84
CA PHE A 122 -15.68 -4.37 -5.30
C PHE A 122 -16.33 -5.19 -4.18
N ALA A 123 -15.85 -5.06 -2.94
CA ALA A 123 -16.51 -5.62 -1.76
C ALA A 123 -17.95 -5.10 -1.61
N ARG A 124 -18.20 -3.80 -1.81
CA ARG A 124 -19.57 -3.22 -1.84
C ARG A 124 -20.40 -3.83 -2.97
N GLU A 125 -19.82 -4.01 -4.16
CA GLU A 125 -20.51 -4.64 -5.30
C GLU A 125 -20.88 -6.10 -5.06
N VAL A 126 -20.02 -6.86 -4.37
CA VAL A 126 -20.27 -8.24 -3.97
C VAL A 126 -21.31 -8.28 -2.85
N ALA A 127 -21.22 -7.41 -1.85
CA ALA A 127 -22.20 -7.30 -0.77
C ALA A 127 -23.62 -7.00 -1.29
N ARG A 128 -23.73 -6.14 -2.32
CA ARG A 128 -25.01 -5.87 -3.01
C ARG A 128 -25.63 -7.11 -3.63
N ARG A 129 -24.80 -8.00 -4.20
CA ARG A 129 -25.24 -9.22 -4.89
C ARG A 129 -25.45 -10.41 -3.95
N VAL A 130 -24.70 -10.45 -2.86
CA VAL A 130 -24.75 -11.51 -1.85
C VAL A 130 -25.01 -10.89 -0.47
N PRO A 131 -26.25 -10.45 -0.17
CA PRO A 131 -26.58 -9.68 1.04
C PRO A 131 -26.32 -10.41 2.36
N LYS A 132 -26.19 -11.74 2.31
CA LYS A 132 -25.88 -12.59 3.47
C LYS A 132 -24.37 -12.64 3.80
N SER A 133 -23.54 -11.90 3.08
CA SER A 133 -22.10 -11.84 3.35
C SER A 133 -21.82 -10.97 4.57
N ASP A 134 -20.86 -11.36 5.41
CA ASP A 134 -20.35 -10.48 6.44
C ASP A 134 -19.53 -9.37 5.78
N TYR A 135 -20.02 -8.15 5.88
CA TYR A 135 -19.45 -7.00 5.22
C TYR A 135 -18.08 -6.64 5.78
N ARG A 136 -17.85 -6.85 7.09
CA ARG A 136 -16.53 -6.63 7.71
C ARG A 136 -15.51 -7.61 7.13
N LEU A 137 -15.86 -8.88 6.96
CA LEU A 137 -14.99 -9.87 6.33
C LEU A 137 -14.75 -9.57 4.86
N LEU A 138 -15.74 -9.08 4.09
CA LEU A 138 -15.51 -8.66 2.70
C LEU A 138 -14.48 -7.53 2.62
N ILE A 139 -14.59 -6.51 3.48
CA ILE A 139 -13.65 -5.38 3.52
C ILE A 139 -12.29 -5.81 4.05
N ALA A 140 -12.26 -6.67 5.07
CA ALA A 140 -11.02 -7.29 5.54
C ALA A 140 -10.35 -8.09 4.41
N SER A 141 -11.11 -8.80 3.59
CA SER A 141 -10.59 -9.60 2.47
C SER A 141 -9.98 -8.73 1.38
N ALA A 142 -10.59 -7.57 1.12
CA ALA A 142 -10.04 -6.56 0.23
C ALA A 142 -8.70 -6.03 0.76
N TYR A 143 -8.62 -5.71 2.05
CA TYR A 143 -7.38 -5.24 2.66
C TYR A 143 -6.33 -6.35 2.82
N ILE A 144 -6.72 -7.58 3.10
CA ILE A 144 -5.80 -8.74 3.12
C ILE A 144 -5.17 -8.96 1.74
N GLY A 145 -5.96 -8.76 0.67
CA GLY A 145 -5.44 -8.77 -0.70
C GLY A 145 -4.45 -7.63 -1.00
N PHE A 146 -4.30 -6.62 -0.12
CA PHE A 146 -3.23 -5.63 -0.23
C PHE A 146 -1.85 -6.26 -0.04
N MET A 147 -1.74 -7.41 0.64
CA MET A 147 -0.49 -8.10 0.95
C MET A 147 0.20 -8.75 -0.27
N THR A 148 0.02 -8.20 -1.47
CA THR A 148 0.75 -8.57 -2.70
C THR A 148 1.40 -7.37 -3.37
N TRP A 149 1.23 -6.18 -2.80
CA TRP A 149 1.55 -4.90 -3.41
C TRP A 149 3.05 -4.65 -3.58
N HIS A 150 3.87 -5.11 -2.64
CA HIS A 150 5.32 -5.01 -2.71
C HIS A 150 5.93 -6.01 -3.69
N GLY A 151 5.19 -7.08 -4.02
CA GLY A 151 5.55 -7.97 -5.12
C GLY A 151 5.20 -7.46 -6.53
N GLY A 152 4.52 -6.31 -6.61
CA GLY A 152 3.94 -5.75 -7.83
C GLY A 152 4.65 -4.53 -8.42
N PHE A 153 4.12 -4.02 -9.54
CA PHE A 153 4.74 -2.95 -10.34
C PHE A 153 4.73 -1.56 -9.70
N SER A 154 3.95 -1.38 -8.63
CA SER A 154 3.89 -0.15 -7.84
C SER A 154 4.64 -0.24 -6.50
N ALA A 155 5.42 -1.30 -6.28
CA ALA A 155 6.08 -1.58 -5.00
C ALA A 155 7.02 -0.44 -4.58
N SER A 156 6.78 0.18 -3.42
CA SER A 156 7.48 1.42 -3.05
C SER A 156 8.99 1.22 -2.86
N VAL A 157 9.44 0.17 -2.17
CA VAL A 157 10.86 -0.09 -1.91
C VAL A 157 11.61 -0.39 -3.22
N PRO A 158 11.18 -1.36 -4.05
CA PRO A 158 11.78 -1.59 -5.37
C PRO A 158 11.85 -0.35 -6.25
N LEU A 159 10.75 0.41 -6.33
CA LEU A 159 10.73 1.60 -7.18
C LEU A 159 11.60 2.74 -6.63
N VAL A 160 11.67 2.93 -5.31
CA VAL A 160 12.61 3.91 -4.70
C VAL A 160 14.04 3.49 -4.95
N ALA A 161 14.39 2.22 -4.76
CA ALA A 161 15.74 1.70 -5.01
C ALA A 161 16.17 1.83 -6.49
N ALA A 162 15.22 1.75 -7.42
CA ALA A 162 15.42 2.00 -8.84
C ALA A 162 15.46 3.49 -9.22
N THR A 163 15.04 4.39 -8.34
CA THR A 163 14.94 5.83 -8.63
C THR A 163 16.26 6.55 -8.32
N LYS A 164 16.76 7.35 -9.28
CA LYS A 164 17.91 8.23 -9.07
C LYS A 164 17.69 9.24 -7.95
N GLY A 165 18.74 9.49 -7.18
CA GLY A 165 18.74 10.36 -6.01
C GLY A 165 18.24 9.67 -4.74
N ASN A 166 17.97 8.36 -4.76
CA ASN A 166 17.60 7.65 -3.55
C ASN A 166 18.79 7.56 -2.57
N PRO A 167 18.54 7.48 -1.24
CA PRO A 167 19.59 7.58 -0.23
C PRO A 167 20.71 6.53 -0.35
N MET A 168 20.43 5.38 -0.97
CA MET A 168 21.36 4.26 -1.07
C MET A 168 22.12 4.18 -2.39
N GLU A 169 21.79 5.04 -3.37
CA GLU A 169 22.42 5.02 -4.69
C GLU A 169 23.95 5.13 -4.61
N LYS A 170 24.49 5.96 -3.72
CA LYS A 170 25.94 6.15 -3.58
C LYS A 170 26.66 4.95 -2.96
N THR A 171 25.93 4.10 -2.25
CA THR A 171 26.48 2.98 -1.49
C THR A 171 26.43 1.70 -2.29
N VAL A 172 25.26 1.41 -2.89
CA VAL A 172 25.01 0.13 -3.59
C VAL A 172 24.57 0.30 -5.05
N GLY A 173 24.56 1.52 -5.57
CA GLY A 173 24.03 1.82 -6.90
C GLY A 173 22.51 1.82 -6.95
N LEU A 174 21.96 1.93 -8.17
CA LEU A 174 20.53 1.72 -8.41
C LEU A 174 20.24 0.24 -8.48
N ILE A 175 19.15 -0.19 -7.85
CA ILE A 175 18.67 -1.57 -7.93
C ILE A 175 17.46 -1.58 -8.87
N PRO A 176 17.62 -1.99 -10.14
CA PRO A 176 16.52 -2.00 -11.10
C PRO A 176 15.47 -3.04 -10.73
N ILE A 177 14.26 -2.88 -11.26
CA ILE A 177 13.15 -3.78 -10.96
C ILE A 177 13.34 -5.21 -11.53
N SER A 178 14.28 -5.40 -12.46
CA SER A 178 14.72 -6.74 -12.91
C SER A 178 15.29 -7.58 -11.78
N ASP A 179 15.93 -6.93 -10.82
CA ASP A 179 16.67 -7.58 -9.73
C ASP A 179 15.76 -7.74 -8.49
N THR A 180 14.53 -7.24 -8.55
CA THR A 180 13.57 -7.29 -7.44
C THR A 180 12.25 -7.94 -7.88
N ILE A 181 11.41 -7.21 -8.62
CA ILE A 181 10.05 -7.61 -9.01
C ILE A 181 10.05 -8.83 -9.95
N PHE A 182 11.01 -8.92 -10.86
CA PHE A 182 11.03 -10.01 -11.86
C PHE A 182 11.80 -11.26 -11.43
N THR A 183 12.24 -11.31 -10.18
CA THR A 183 12.95 -12.48 -9.63
C THR A 183 12.00 -13.66 -9.41
N THR A 184 12.56 -14.87 -9.48
CA THR A 184 11.78 -16.12 -9.33
C THR A 184 11.17 -16.24 -7.93
N TYR A 185 11.88 -15.83 -6.88
CA TYR A 185 11.36 -15.86 -5.52
C TYR A 185 10.21 -14.86 -5.33
N ASN A 186 10.30 -13.65 -5.89
CA ASN A 186 9.22 -12.65 -5.82
C ASN A 186 7.96 -13.15 -6.51
N VAL A 187 8.11 -13.69 -7.72
CA VAL A 187 7.01 -14.29 -8.48
C VAL A 187 6.40 -15.44 -7.69
N GLY A 188 7.22 -16.31 -7.10
CA GLY A 188 6.78 -17.42 -6.25
C GLY A 188 5.96 -16.97 -5.05
N ILE A 189 6.46 -16.01 -4.26
CA ILE A 189 5.77 -15.45 -3.09
C ILE A 189 4.45 -14.80 -3.51
N THR A 190 4.48 -13.97 -4.57
CA THR A 190 3.31 -13.23 -5.03
C THR A 190 2.21 -14.17 -5.54
N LEU A 191 2.56 -15.20 -6.32
CA LEU A 191 1.60 -16.22 -6.78
C LEU A 191 1.06 -17.04 -5.61
N ALA A 192 1.90 -17.40 -4.64
CA ALA A 192 1.47 -18.08 -3.42
C ALA A 192 0.44 -17.25 -2.66
N LEU A 193 0.67 -15.94 -2.49
CA LEU A 193 -0.26 -15.04 -1.81
C LEU A 193 -1.58 -14.89 -2.58
N ILE A 194 -1.55 -14.74 -3.91
CA ILE A 194 -2.76 -14.68 -4.74
C ILE A 194 -3.64 -15.92 -4.56
N VAL A 195 -3.04 -17.10 -4.36
CA VAL A 195 -3.77 -18.36 -4.19
C VAL A 195 -4.20 -18.59 -2.73
N VAL A 196 -3.30 -18.36 -1.77
CA VAL A 196 -3.53 -18.72 -0.36
C VAL A 196 -4.41 -17.70 0.36
N LEU A 197 -4.28 -16.40 0.08
CA LEU A 197 -5.05 -15.37 0.79
C LEU A 197 -6.58 -15.55 0.65
N PRO A 198 -7.14 -15.85 -0.54
CA PRO A 198 -8.56 -16.15 -0.67
C PRO A 198 -9.02 -17.33 0.20
N LEU A 199 -8.20 -18.38 0.31
CA LEU A 199 -8.49 -19.56 1.14
C LEU A 199 -8.48 -19.21 2.63
N ILE A 200 -7.52 -18.39 3.07
CA ILE A 200 -7.49 -17.88 4.45
C ILE A 200 -8.75 -17.07 4.75
N CYS A 201 -9.14 -16.15 3.86
CA CYS A 201 -10.35 -15.35 4.03
C CYS A 201 -11.60 -16.22 4.10
N TRP A 202 -11.69 -17.26 3.27
CA TRP A 202 -12.76 -18.25 3.33
C TRP A 202 -12.84 -18.96 4.69
N MET A 203 -11.71 -19.37 5.27
CA MET A 203 -11.67 -20.03 6.58
C MET A 203 -12.12 -19.14 7.74
N MET A 204 -12.16 -17.82 7.55
CA MET A 204 -12.52 -16.85 8.60
C MET A 204 -14.02 -16.54 8.70
N HIS A 205 -14.88 -17.19 7.91
CA HIS A 205 -16.33 -16.90 7.91
C HIS A 205 -16.93 -16.90 9.33
N PRO A 206 -17.73 -15.86 9.67
CA PRO A 206 -18.50 -15.86 10.90
C PRO A 206 -19.64 -16.87 10.84
N LYS A 207 -20.14 -17.28 12.00
CA LYS A 207 -21.37 -18.08 12.06
C LYS A 207 -22.55 -17.23 11.56
N PRO A 208 -23.64 -17.82 11.06
CA PRO A 208 -24.76 -17.05 10.48
C PRO A 208 -25.35 -15.97 11.40
N HIS A 209 -25.36 -16.17 12.72
CA HIS A 209 -25.86 -15.19 13.69
C HIS A 209 -24.84 -14.09 14.07
N GLU A 210 -23.58 -14.23 13.66
CA GLU A 210 -22.51 -13.23 13.88
C GLU A 210 -22.33 -12.32 12.65
N VAL A 211 -23.01 -12.62 11.53
CA VAL A 211 -22.91 -11.89 10.26
C VAL A 211 -23.42 -10.46 10.41
N VAL A 212 -22.59 -9.49 10.03
CA VAL A 212 -22.97 -8.09 9.90
C VAL A 212 -23.12 -7.74 8.42
N ALA A 213 -24.34 -7.46 7.99
CA ALA A 213 -24.63 -7.04 6.62
C ALA A 213 -24.18 -5.60 6.36
N VAL A 214 -24.00 -5.26 5.08
CA VAL A 214 -23.67 -3.89 4.65
C VAL A 214 -24.84 -2.93 4.92
N ASP A 215 -24.55 -1.71 5.36
CA ASP A 215 -25.55 -0.65 5.44
C ASP A 215 -26.07 -0.30 4.02
N PRO A 216 -27.38 -0.41 3.74
CA PRO A 216 -27.95 -0.04 2.44
C PRO A 216 -27.61 1.38 1.98
N ALA A 217 -27.37 2.34 2.88
CA ALA A 217 -26.96 3.70 2.52
C ALA A 217 -25.62 3.72 1.77
N LEU A 218 -24.72 2.78 2.09
CA LEU A 218 -23.43 2.61 1.43
C LEU A 218 -23.56 1.92 0.06
N LEU A 219 -24.73 1.41 -0.31
CA LEU A 219 -24.96 0.80 -1.62
C LEU A 219 -25.54 1.78 -2.65
N LYS A 220 -25.70 3.06 -2.31
CA LYS A 220 -26.15 4.06 -3.27
C LYS A 220 -25.14 4.25 -4.41
N PRO A 221 -25.59 4.46 -5.67
CA PRO A 221 -24.69 4.77 -6.77
C PRO A 221 -23.91 6.05 -6.48
N GLU A 222 -22.63 6.06 -6.86
CA GLU A 222 -21.85 7.29 -6.82
C GLU A 222 -22.30 8.26 -7.92
N PRO A 223 -22.28 9.58 -7.64
CA PRO A 223 -22.63 10.58 -8.63
C PRO A 223 -21.68 10.51 -9.83
N SER A 224 -22.22 10.75 -11.03
CA SER A 224 -21.41 10.75 -12.25
C SER A 224 -20.37 11.88 -12.22
N THR A 225 -19.15 11.57 -12.66
CA THR A 225 -18.11 12.58 -12.88
C THR A 225 -18.28 13.30 -14.21
N LYS A 226 -19.17 12.82 -15.10
CA LYS A 226 -19.44 13.45 -16.40
C LYS A 226 -20.47 14.55 -16.27
N ARG A 227 -20.21 15.68 -16.91
CA ARG A 227 -21.15 16.79 -17.06
C ARG A 227 -21.74 16.75 -18.48
N VAL A 228 -23.07 16.77 -18.58
CA VAL A 228 -23.76 16.98 -19.87
C VAL A 228 -23.94 18.47 -20.06
N LEU A 229 -23.38 19.00 -21.14
CA LEU A 229 -23.50 20.42 -21.48
C LEU A 229 -24.85 20.70 -22.16
N GLY A 230 -25.45 21.84 -21.83
CA GLY A 230 -26.66 22.33 -22.50
C GLY A 230 -26.36 22.96 -23.88
N PRO A 231 -27.39 23.27 -24.68
CA PRO A 231 -27.24 23.91 -25.99
C PRO A 231 -26.49 25.25 -25.92
N ASP A 232 -26.72 26.02 -24.86
CA ASP A 232 -26.17 27.36 -24.64
C ASP A 232 -24.83 27.35 -23.89
N ALA A 233 -24.17 26.19 -23.79
CA ALA A 233 -22.88 26.08 -23.12
C ALA A 233 -21.85 27.03 -23.75
N SER A 234 -21.17 27.79 -22.89
CA SER A 234 -20.16 28.75 -23.30
C SER A 234 -18.96 28.06 -23.97
N PRO A 235 -18.16 28.78 -24.78
CA PRO A 235 -16.92 28.22 -25.33
C PRO A 235 -15.98 27.66 -24.27
N ALA A 236 -15.91 28.27 -23.08
CA ALA A 236 -15.11 27.78 -21.96
C ALA A 236 -15.61 26.42 -21.45
N GLU A 237 -16.91 26.25 -21.24
CA GLU A 237 -17.48 24.97 -20.79
C GLU A 237 -17.28 23.86 -21.84
N LYS A 238 -17.38 24.20 -23.13
CA LYS A 238 -17.07 23.26 -24.22
C LYS A 238 -15.61 22.84 -24.22
N LEU A 239 -14.69 23.76 -23.90
CA LEU A 239 -13.26 23.47 -23.78
C LEU A 239 -12.97 22.56 -22.58
N GLU A 240 -13.54 22.88 -21.42
CA GLU A 240 -13.44 22.12 -20.16
C GLU A 240 -13.87 20.65 -20.31
N GLU A 241 -14.96 20.40 -21.05
CA GLU A 241 -15.47 19.06 -21.34
C GLU A 241 -15.01 18.51 -22.70
N SER A 242 -13.99 19.11 -23.31
CA SER A 242 -13.46 18.66 -24.61
C SER A 242 -12.69 17.36 -24.47
N ARG A 243 -13.17 16.32 -25.16
CA ARG A 243 -12.43 15.04 -25.27
C ARG A 243 -11.12 15.19 -26.03
N VAL A 244 -11.04 16.15 -26.96
CA VAL A 244 -9.84 16.40 -27.75
C VAL A 244 -8.69 16.83 -26.84
N LEU A 245 -8.93 17.75 -25.89
CA LEU A 245 -7.90 18.14 -24.94
C LEU A 245 -7.43 16.97 -24.08
N GLY A 246 -8.36 16.14 -23.60
CA GLY A 246 -8.04 14.92 -22.84
C GLY A 246 -7.14 13.99 -23.64
N PHE A 247 -7.47 13.74 -24.91
CA PHE A 247 -6.67 12.86 -25.78
C PHE A 247 -5.33 13.46 -26.21
N VAL A 248 -5.23 14.78 -26.41
CA VAL A 248 -3.94 15.43 -26.70
C VAL A 248 -2.98 15.26 -25.52
N VAL A 249 -3.42 15.52 -24.30
CA VAL A 249 -2.59 15.33 -23.09
C VAL A 249 -2.24 13.85 -22.90
N ALA A 250 -3.20 12.95 -23.10
CA ALA A 250 -2.94 11.52 -23.05
C ALA A 250 -1.91 11.08 -24.10
N ALA A 251 -2.00 11.59 -25.33
CA ALA A 251 -1.05 11.29 -26.40
C ALA A 251 0.37 11.79 -26.08
N LEU A 252 0.52 12.97 -25.46
CA LEU A 252 1.80 13.46 -24.98
C LEU A 252 2.39 12.54 -23.91
N GLY A 253 1.58 12.11 -22.93
CA GLY A 253 2.00 11.18 -21.89
C GLY A 253 2.42 9.82 -22.45
N ILE A 254 1.64 9.25 -23.38
CA ILE A 254 1.97 8.00 -24.07
C ILE A 254 3.26 8.16 -24.88
N GLY A 255 3.40 9.26 -25.63
CA GLY A 255 4.59 9.55 -26.42
C GLY A 255 5.85 9.64 -25.56
N TYR A 256 5.76 10.35 -24.42
CA TYR A 256 6.86 10.40 -23.45
C TYR A 256 7.21 9.01 -22.90
N LEU A 257 6.22 8.23 -22.46
CA LEU A 257 6.44 6.88 -21.94
C LEU A 257 7.08 5.98 -23.01
N PHE A 258 6.63 6.06 -24.26
CA PHE A 258 7.21 5.32 -25.38
C PHE A 258 8.69 5.67 -25.59
N LEU A 259 9.02 6.96 -25.65
CA LEU A 259 10.41 7.43 -25.80
C LEU A 259 11.29 7.02 -24.61
N HIS A 260 10.76 7.09 -23.39
CA HIS A 260 11.46 6.68 -22.18
C HIS A 260 11.80 5.19 -22.19
N PHE A 261 10.82 4.33 -22.47
CA PHE A 261 11.04 2.88 -22.52
C PHE A 261 11.88 2.44 -23.74
N GLN A 262 11.80 3.15 -24.86
CA GLN A 262 12.67 2.92 -26.01
C GLN A 262 14.14 3.22 -25.66
N ALA A 263 14.40 4.32 -24.95
CA ALA A 263 15.77 4.75 -24.64
C ALA A 263 16.40 3.97 -23.48
N LYS A 264 15.59 3.53 -22.50
CA LYS A 264 16.09 2.98 -21.22
C LYS A 264 15.70 1.52 -20.97
N GLY A 265 14.98 0.88 -21.90
CA GLY A 265 14.36 -0.42 -21.64
C GLY A 265 13.22 -0.29 -20.63
N PHE A 266 12.91 -1.35 -19.89
CA PHE A 266 11.80 -1.39 -18.93
C PHE A 266 12.12 -0.67 -17.59
N ASP A 267 12.46 0.62 -17.67
CA ASP A 267 12.79 1.50 -16.55
C ASP A 267 11.52 2.04 -15.85
N LEU A 268 10.92 1.20 -14.98
CA LEU A 268 9.83 1.64 -14.10
C LEU A 268 10.36 2.22 -12.79
N ASN A 269 9.90 3.42 -12.49
CA ASN A 269 10.03 4.13 -11.23
C ASN A 269 8.69 4.76 -10.81
N ILE A 270 8.63 5.36 -9.63
CA ILE A 270 7.38 5.92 -9.08
C ILE A 270 6.73 6.95 -10.03
N ASN A 271 7.55 7.82 -10.64
CA ASN A 271 7.03 8.87 -11.52
C ASN A 271 6.44 8.30 -12.82
N THR A 272 7.09 7.28 -13.40
CA THR A 272 6.55 6.61 -14.59
C THR A 272 5.25 5.88 -14.28
N VAL A 273 5.13 5.22 -13.12
CA VAL A 273 3.88 4.58 -12.69
C VAL A 273 2.77 5.62 -12.50
N ASN A 274 3.04 6.73 -11.83
CA ASN A 274 2.07 7.82 -11.66
C ASN A 274 1.61 8.40 -13.00
N LEU A 275 2.53 8.57 -13.96
CA LEU A 275 2.20 9.05 -15.30
C LEU A 275 1.31 8.04 -16.05
N ILE A 276 1.62 6.75 -15.98
CA ILE A 276 0.79 5.67 -16.58
C ILE A 276 -0.63 5.73 -16.00
N MET A 277 -0.76 5.80 -14.68
CA MET A 277 -2.06 5.84 -14.00
C MET A 277 -2.86 7.11 -14.35
N LEU A 278 -2.18 8.26 -14.43
CA LEU A 278 -2.78 9.53 -14.81
C LEU A 278 -3.31 9.51 -16.25
N VAL A 279 -2.49 9.02 -17.20
CA VAL A 279 -2.86 8.91 -18.61
C VAL A 279 -4.02 7.93 -18.79
N ALA A 280 -3.96 6.77 -18.13
CA ALA A 280 -5.06 5.80 -18.15
C ALA A 280 -6.35 6.42 -17.58
N GLY A 281 -6.26 7.15 -16.47
CA GLY A 281 -7.38 7.86 -15.86
C GLY A 281 -8.01 8.89 -16.81
N LEU A 282 -7.19 9.73 -17.45
CA LEU A 282 -7.66 10.71 -18.44
C LEU A 282 -8.42 10.03 -19.59
N ILE A 283 -7.88 8.93 -20.13
CA ILE A 283 -8.51 8.18 -21.23
C ILE A 283 -9.85 7.59 -20.80
N LEU A 284 -9.91 6.94 -19.63
CA LEU A 284 -11.13 6.25 -19.17
C LEU A 284 -12.25 7.21 -18.74
N HIS A 285 -11.92 8.40 -18.24
CA HIS A 285 -12.90 9.44 -17.93
C HIS A 285 -13.32 10.26 -19.15
N GLY A 286 -12.45 10.35 -20.16
CA GLY A 286 -12.74 10.89 -21.49
C GLY A 286 -12.64 12.41 -21.62
N THR A 287 -12.92 13.19 -20.56
CA THR A 287 -12.73 14.66 -20.54
C THR A 287 -11.79 15.07 -19.39
N PRO A 288 -10.99 16.14 -19.55
CA PRO A 288 -10.11 16.64 -18.49
C PRO A 288 -10.87 16.95 -17.20
N MET A 289 -12.04 17.60 -17.29
CA MET A 289 -12.81 17.98 -16.11
C MET A 289 -13.55 16.80 -15.46
N ALA A 290 -13.94 15.76 -16.21
CA ALA A 290 -14.44 14.53 -15.59
C ALA A 290 -13.34 13.84 -14.77
N TYR A 291 -12.12 13.78 -15.29
CA TYR A 291 -10.97 13.26 -14.55
C TYR A 291 -10.63 14.14 -13.33
N ALA A 292 -10.62 15.47 -13.49
CA ALA A 292 -10.36 16.39 -12.37
C ALA A 292 -11.37 16.25 -11.22
N ARG A 293 -12.66 16.07 -11.55
CA ARG A 293 -13.70 15.77 -10.54
C ARG A 293 -13.47 14.43 -9.85
N ALA A 294 -13.04 13.40 -10.59
CA ALA A 294 -12.66 12.11 -10.00
C ALA A 294 -11.47 12.25 -9.04
N VAL A 295 -10.44 13.00 -9.44
CA VAL A 295 -9.26 13.32 -8.62
C VAL A 295 -9.64 14.08 -7.35
N ALA A 296 -10.50 15.10 -7.46
CA ALA A 296 -10.97 15.86 -6.29
C ALA A 296 -11.71 14.98 -5.27
N ASN A 297 -12.50 14.01 -5.74
CA ASN A 297 -13.15 13.03 -4.88
C ASN A 297 -12.14 12.08 -4.22
N ALA A 298 -11.18 11.60 -5.00
CA ALA A 298 -10.11 10.72 -4.56
C ALA A 298 -9.17 11.36 -3.53
N ALA A 299 -8.91 12.67 -3.65
CA ALA A 299 -7.99 13.42 -2.79
C ALA A 299 -8.38 13.38 -1.30
N ARG A 300 -9.67 13.18 -0.97
CA ARG A 300 -10.08 13.00 0.44
C ARG A 300 -9.40 11.78 1.09
N GLY A 301 -9.12 10.73 0.30
CA GLY A 301 -8.45 9.52 0.77
C GLY A 301 -6.98 9.71 1.15
N THR A 302 -6.35 10.84 0.81
CA THR A 302 -4.95 11.11 1.16
C THR A 302 -4.79 11.89 2.45
N ALA A 303 -5.86 12.22 3.17
CA ALA A 303 -5.79 12.97 4.43
C ALA A 303 -4.85 12.30 5.45
N GLY A 304 -4.92 10.98 5.58
CA GLY A 304 -4.01 10.21 6.42
C GLY A 304 -2.54 10.37 6.03
N ILE A 305 -2.23 10.30 4.72
CA ILE A 305 -0.88 10.52 4.18
C ILE A 305 -0.40 11.93 4.52
N MET A 306 -1.21 12.95 4.22
CA MET A 306 -0.83 14.36 4.41
C MET A 306 -0.54 14.70 5.87
N VAL A 307 -1.30 14.13 6.80
CA VAL A 307 -1.13 14.41 8.24
C VAL A 307 -0.03 13.55 8.88
N GLN A 308 0.08 12.27 8.52
CA GLN A 308 0.93 11.33 9.25
C GLN A 308 2.35 11.19 8.67
N PHE A 309 2.55 11.34 7.35
CA PHE A 309 3.90 11.20 6.76
C PHE A 309 4.94 12.16 7.37
N PRO A 310 4.61 13.43 7.72
CA PRO A 310 5.56 14.29 8.41
C PRO A 310 6.03 13.75 9.78
N PHE A 311 5.13 13.12 10.56
CA PHE A 311 5.51 12.46 11.81
C PHE A 311 6.46 11.30 11.55
N TYR A 312 6.17 10.46 10.55
CA TYR A 312 7.04 9.34 10.18
C TYR A 312 8.41 9.82 9.66
N ALA A 313 8.46 10.96 8.95
CA ALA A 313 9.73 11.58 8.54
C ALA A 313 10.55 12.04 9.75
N GLY A 314 9.91 12.66 10.74
CA GLY A 314 10.56 13.05 12.00
C GLY A 314 11.07 11.84 12.79
N ILE A 315 10.26 10.78 12.91
CA ILE A 315 10.65 9.50 13.54
C ILE A 315 11.84 8.90 12.81
N GLN A 316 11.79 8.80 11.47
CA GLN A 316 12.87 8.26 10.64
C GLN A 316 14.19 8.97 10.93
N ILE A 317 14.24 10.30 10.87
CA ILE A 317 15.49 11.05 11.06
C ILE A 317 15.98 10.94 12.50
N MET A 318 15.08 10.86 13.47
CA MET A 318 15.44 10.54 14.85
C MET A 318 16.06 9.14 14.94
N MET A 319 15.48 8.12 14.34
CA MET A 319 16.01 6.76 14.34
C MET A 319 17.38 6.67 13.65
N GLU A 320 17.54 7.36 12.52
CA GLU A 320 18.78 7.40 11.74
C GLU A 320 19.90 8.09 12.51
N HIS A 321 19.70 9.34 12.91
CA HIS A 321 20.77 10.15 13.50
C HIS A 321 21.04 9.86 14.98
N SER A 322 20.08 9.31 15.72
CA SER A 322 20.35 8.85 17.09
C SER A 322 21.12 7.53 17.13
N GLY A 323 21.12 6.77 16.04
CA GLY A 323 21.65 5.40 15.98
C GLY A 323 20.67 4.32 16.44
N LEU A 324 19.44 4.67 16.85
CA LEU A 324 18.43 3.69 17.28
C LEU A 324 18.06 2.71 16.15
N GLY A 325 17.92 3.19 14.91
CA GLY A 325 17.65 2.33 13.74
C GLY A 325 18.77 1.33 13.48
N GLY A 326 20.01 1.76 13.66
CA GLY A 326 21.20 0.92 13.58
C GLY A 326 21.24 -0.13 14.68
N LEU A 327 20.93 0.24 15.93
CA LEU A 327 20.85 -0.72 17.04
C LEU A 327 19.84 -1.83 16.76
N ILE A 328 18.62 -1.48 16.33
CA ILE A 328 17.59 -2.47 16.01
C ILE A 328 18.02 -3.36 14.85
N THR A 329 18.60 -2.77 13.80
CA THR A 329 19.03 -3.54 12.61
C THR A 329 20.17 -4.50 12.95
N ASN A 330 21.16 -4.05 13.74
CA ASN A 330 22.33 -4.86 14.09
C ASN A 330 21.98 -6.07 14.96
N LEU A 331 20.92 -6.01 15.79
CA LEU A 331 20.42 -7.20 16.51
C LEU A 331 20.18 -8.41 15.59
N PHE A 332 19.77 -8.14 14.34
CA PHE A 332 19.48 -9.15 13.34
C PHE A 332 20.68 -9.42 12.43
N VAL A 333 21.39 -8.36 12.02
CA VAL A 333 22.54 -8.47 11.11
C VAL A 333 23.72 -9.19 11.77
N ASP A 334 23.99 -8.95 13.06
CA ASP A 334 25.17 -9.50 13.76
C ASP A 334 25.10 -11.02 13.92
N ILE A 335 23.90 -11.60 13.90
CA ILE A 335 23.67 -13.05 13.95
C ILE A 335 23.40 -13.67 12.58
N ALA A 336 23.28 -12.83 11.54
CA ALA A 336 22.95 -13.27 10.20
C ALA A 336 24.16 -13.84 9.48
N ASN A 337 23.92 -14.85 8.65
CA ASN A 337 24.82 -15.27 7.60
C ASN A 337 24.15 -15.05 6.24
N LYS A 338 24.86 -15.31 5.15
CA LYS A 338 24.36 -15.10 3.78
C LYS A 338 22.99 -15.74 3.52
N GLU A 339 22.71 -16.92 4.09
CA GLU A 339 21.46 -17.65 3.88
C GLU A 339 20.32 -17.12 4.77
N THR A 340 20.61 -16.81 6.04
CA THR A 340 19.60 -16.36 7.00
C THR A 340 19.29 -14.87 6.91
N PHE A 341 20.16 -14.09 6.26
CA PHE A 341 20.08 -12.64 6.20
C PHE A 341 18.76 -12.09 5.66
N PRO A 342 18.22 -12.53 4.49
CA PRO A 342 16.97 -11.97 3.97
C PRO A 342 15.78 -12.19 4.92
N VAL A 343 15.75 -13.34 5.62
CA VAL A 343 14.70 -13.64 6.60
C VAL A 343 14.80 -12.73 7.82
N LEU A 344 16.02 -12.52 8.34
CA LEU A 344 16.25 -11.67 9.50
C LEU A 344 16.01 -10.19 9.17
N ALA A 345 16.39 -9.74 7.98
CA ALA A 345 16.06 -8.42 7.46
C ALA A 345 14.54 -8.21 7.31
N PHE A 346 13.81 -9.22 6.85
CA PHE A 346 12.34 -9.19 6.79
C PHE A 346 11.70 -9.02 8.17
N LEU A 347 12.16 -9.78 9.17
CA LEU A 347 11.65 -9.67 10.55
C LEU A 347 11.99 -8.32 11.18
N SER A 348 13.22 -7.83 10.96
CA SER A 348 13.65 -6.49 11.36
C SER A 348 12.76 -5.41 10.75
N SER A 349 12.46 -5.54 9.46
CA SER A 349 11.57 -4.62 8.75
C SER A 349 10.14 -4.67 9.27
N GLY A 350 9.62 -5.87 9.57
CA GLY A 350 8.32 -6.01 10.24
C GLY A 350 8.29 -5.32 11.60
N LEU A 351 9.35 -5.42 12.40
CA LEU A 351 9.44 -4.71 13.68
C LEU A 351 9.46 -3.17 13.48
N ILE A 352 10.22 -2.69 12.50
CA ILE A 352 10.33 -1.26 12.17
C ILE A 352 9.03 -0.70 11.58
N ASN A 353 8.17 -1.52 10.94
CA ASN A 353 6.90 -1.07 10.40
C ASN A 353 5.95 -0.46 11.45
N PHE A 354 6.05 -0.91 12.70
CA PHE A 354 5.31 -0.27 13.79
C PHE A 354 5.74 1.18 14.01
N ALA A 355 7.00 1.52 13.69
CA ALA A 355 7.60 2.86 13.77
C ALA A 355 7.38 3.72 12.51
N VAL A 356 7.43 3.11 11.33
CA VAL A 356 7.40 3.83 10.06
C VAL A 356 6.59 3.02 9.03
N PRO A 357 5.25 3.10 8.97
CA PRO A 357 4.42 2.30 8.05
C PRO A 357 4.41 2.87 6.62
N SER A 358 5.59 2.92 6.01
CA SER A 358 5.80 3.54 4.70
C SER A 358 6.95 2.84 4.00
N GLY A 359 6.68 2.12 2.90
CA GLY A 359 7.72 1.46 2.12
C GLY A 359 8.91 2.37 1.73
N GLY A 360 8.66 3.61 1.32
CA GLY A 360 9.78 4.54 1.07
C GLY A 360 10.50 4.97 2.34
N GLY A 361 9.77 5.19 3.44
CA GLY A 361 10.37 5.46 4.74
C GLY A 361 11.24 4.28 5.24
N HIS A 362 10.81 3.04 5.01
CA HIS A 362 11.59 1.83 5.28
C HIS A 362 12.90 1.83 4.51
N TRP A 363 12.88 2.19 3.22
CA TRP A 363 14.10 2.29 2.43
C TRP A 363 15.09 3.29 3.05
N VAL A 364 14.61 4.44 3.54
CA VAL A 364 15.50 5.44 4.15
C VAL A 364 15.99 5.02 5.54
N VAL A 365 15.13 4.42 6.38
CA VAL A 365 15.53 4.00 7.74
C VAL A 365 16.44 2.78 7.71
N GLN A 366 16.10 1.77 6.92
CA GLN A 366 16.76 0.46 6.97
C GLN A 366 17.79 0.27 5.87
N GLY A 367 17.61 0.88 4.70
CA GLY A 367 18.56 0.79 3.59
C GLY A 367 20.01 1.05 4.01
N PRO A 368 20.32 2.11 4.79
CA PRO A 368 21.67 2.43 5.24
C PRO A 368 22.35 1.35 6.10
N PHE A 369 21.59 0.44 6.69
CA PHE A 369 22.13 -0.63 7.54
C PHE A 369 22.06 -1.99 6.85
N ILE A 370 20.93 -2.32 6.22
CA ILE A 370 20.72 -3.60 5.55
C ILE A 370 21.55 -3.69 4.26
N MET A 371 21.62 -2.64 3.43
CA MET A 371 22.31 -2.75 2.13
C MET A 371 23.83 -2.95 2.27
N PRO A 372 24.56 -2.20 3.12
CA PRO A 372 25.99 -2.46 3.33
C PRO A 372 26.26 -3.85 3.92
N ALA A 373 25.42 -4.29 4.87
CA ALA A 373 25.56 -5.61 5.46
C ALA A 373 25.31 -6.73 4.44
N ALA A 374 24.29 -6.58 3.58
CA ALA A 374 24.02 -7.49 2.49
C ALA A 374 25.24 -7.59 1.54
N GLN A 375 25.84 -6.45 1.20
CA GLN A 375 27.04 -6.41 0.35
C GLN A 375 28.24 -7.11 1.02
N GLN A 376 28.47 -6.89 2.32
CA GLN A 376 29.55 -7.54 3.07
C GLN A 376 29.36 -9.06 3.17
N LEU A 377 28.13 -9.53 3.37
CA LEU A 377 27.78 -10.94 3.43
C LEU A 377 27.63 -11.59 2.04
N GLY A 378 27.76 -10.83 0.96
CA GLY A 378 27.60 -11.29 -0.41
C GLY A 378 26.18 -11.78 -0.73
N VAL A 379 25.17 -11.17 -0.10
CA VAL A 379 23.73 -11.39 -0.34
C VAL A 379 23.29 -10.58 -1.56
N ASP A 380 22.36 -11.11 -2.34
CA ASP A 380 21.75 -10.38 -3.45
C ASP A 380 21.04 -9.11 -2.96
N LEU A 381 21.42 -7.96 -3.52
CA LEU A 381 20.93 -6.66 -3.08
C LEU A 381 19.43 -6.48 -3.36
N GLY A 382 18.94 -7.06 -4.45
CA GLY A 382 17.52 -7.06 -4.78
C GLY A 382 16.70 -7.88 -3.78
N LYS A 383 17.20 -9.05 -3.39
CA LYS A 383 16.60 -9.89 -2.33
C LYS A 383 16.63 -9.19 -0.97
N ALA A 384 17.71 -8.48 -0.64
CA ALA A 384 17.78 -7.68 0.58
C ALA A 384 16.79 -6.50 0.56
N ALA A 385 16.64 -5.81 -0.58
CA ALA A 385 15.64 -4.75 -0.73
C ALA A 385 14.22 -5.31 -0.62
N MET A 386 13.95 -6.49 -1.20
CA MET A 386 12.66 -7.16 -1.09
C MET A 386 12.37 -7.69 0.32
N ALA A 387 13.38 -8.08 1.10
CA ALA A 387 13.20 -8.41 2.50
C ALA A 387 12.68 -7.21 3.30
N ILE A 388 13.24 -6.01 3.06
CA ILE A 388 12.71 -4.77 3.64
C ILE A 388 11.26 -4.56 3.19
N ALA A 389 11.00 -4.68 1.89
CA ALA A 389 9.67 -4.50 1.30
C ALA A 389 8.61 -5.43 1.91
N TYR A 390 8.89 -6.73 1.97
CA TYR A 390 7.94 -7.70 2.48
C TYR A 390 7.70 -7.60 3.98
N GLY A 391 8.70 -7.21 4.77
CA GLY A 391 8.50 -7.01 6.21
C GLY A 391 7.52 -5.88 6.50
N GLU A 392 7.61 -4.79 5.71
CA GLU A 392 6.65 -3.69 5.70
C GLU A 392 5.24 -4.20 5.31
N GLU A 393 5.15 -4.88 4.17
CA GLU A 393 3.88 -5.34 3.60
C GLU A 393 3.14 -6.27 4.56
N TRP A 394 3.88 -7.25 5.09
CA TRP A 394 3.34 -8.25 5.99
C TRP A 394 2.85 -7.60 7.29
N MET A 395 3.60 -6.66 7.86
CA MET A 395 3.25 -6.02 9.11
C MET A 395 2.12 -4.98 8.96
N ASN A 396 1.83 -4.49 7.75
CA ASN A 396 0.63 -3.67 7.49
C ASN A 396 -0.69 -4.40 7.79
N MET A 397 -0.67 -5.71 8.04
CA MET A 397 -1.83 -6.45 8.55
C MET A 397 -2.06 -6.30 10.06
N ALA A 398 -1.05 -5.84 10.80
CA ALA A 398 -1.17 -5.42 12.20
C ALA A 398 -1.13 -3.89 12.36
N GLN A 399 -0.54 -3.17 11.41
CA GLN A 399 -0.46 -1.71 11.39
C GLN A 399 -1.59 -1.14 10.50
N PRO A 400 -2.53 -0.33 11.05
CA PRO A 400 -3.78 0.00 10.36
C PRO A 400 -3.74 1.19 9.37
N PHE A 401 -2.58 1.81 9.13
CA PHE A 401 -2.48 3.05 8.35
C PHE A 401 -3.06 2.91 6.94
N TRP A 402 -2.62 1.89 6.21
CA TRP A 402 -3.07 1.65 4.83
C TRP A 402 -4.48 1.08 4.74
N ALA A 403 -5.09 0.67 5.86
CA ALA A 403 -6.50 0.30 5.87
C ALA A 403 -7.42 1.51 5.74
N LEU A 404 -6.96 2.71 6.13
CA LEU A 404 -7.80 3.91 6.20
C LEU A 404 -8.51 4.28 4.89
N PRO A 405 -7.85 4.27 3.71
CA PRO A 405 -8.55 4.59 2.45
C PRO A 405 -9.67 3.59 2.14
N ALA A 406 -9.43 2.29 2.34
CA ALA A 406 -10.43 1.25 2.13
C ALA A 406 -11.59 1.38 3.12
N LEU A 407 -11.29 1.64 4.40
CA LEU A 407 -12.27 1.82 5.47
C LEU A 407 -13.15 3.06 5.29
N ALA A 408 -12.57 4.16 4.78
CA ALA A 408 -13.32 5.37 4.45
C ALA A 408 -14.36 5.12 3.34
N ILE A 409 -14.03 4.29 2.34
CA ILE A 409 -14.99 3.85 1.31
C ILE A 409 -16.01 2.88 1.91
N ALA A 410 -15.56 2.03 2.82
CA ALA A 410 -16.37 0.99 3.44
C ALA A 410 -17.38 1.51 4.45
N GLY A 411 -17.16 2.68 5.05
CA GLY A 411 -17.93 3.16 6.20
C GLY A 411 -17.71 2.32 7.47
N LEU A 412 -16.53 1.71 7.61
CA LEU A 412 -16.17 0.88 8.76
C LEU A 412 -15.00 1.50 9.53
N GLY A 413 -14.87 1.13 10.80
CA GLY A 413 -13.72 1.45 11.62
C GLY A 413 -12.61 0.41 11.50
N VAL A 414 -11.38 0.80 11.84
CA VAL A 414 -10.22 -0.11 11.86
C VAL A 414 -10.51 -1.38 12.69
N ARG A 415 -11.17 -1.21 13.84
CA ARG A 415 -11.49 -2.30 14.77
C ARG A 415 -12.41 -3.37 14.18
N ASP A 416 -13.14 -3.06 13.11
CA ASP A 416 -14.05 -4.00 12.47
C ASP A 416 -13.33 -5.08 11.66
N ILE A 417 -12.11 -4.80 11.17
CA ILE A 417 -11.40 -5.69 10.22
C ILE A 417 -10.08 -6.25 10.76
N MET A 418 -9.44 -5.57 11.70
CA MET A 418 -8.04 -5.86 12.03
C MET A 418 -7.80 -7.23 12.66
N GLY A 419 -8.80 -7.82 13.35
CA GLY A 419 -8.65 -9.19 13.86
C GLY A 419 -8.58 -10.25 12.76
N TYR A 420 -9.24 -10.02 11.62
CA TYR A 420 -9.07 -10.86 10.43
C TYR A 420 -7.70 -10.65 9.79
N CYS A 421 -7.24 -9.40 9.70
CA CYS A 421 -5.94 -9.05 9.12
C CYS A 421 -4.79 -9.65 9.92
N ALA A 422 -4.83 -9.52 11.25
CA ALA A 422 -3.85 -10.13 12.14
C ALA A 422 -3.86 -11.68 12.07
N THR A 423 -5.00 -12.30 11.76
CA THR A 423 -5.07 -13.74 11.50
C THR A 423 -4.34 -14.10 10.20
N ALA A 424 -4.56 -13.34 9.13
CA ALA A 424 -3.86 -13.52 7.87
C ALA A 424 -2.34 -13.31 8.02
N LEU A 425 -1.91 -12.31 8.81
CA LEU A 425 -0.51 -12.06 9.15
C LEU A 425 0.16 -13.34 9.69
N VAL A 426 -0.43 -13.97 10.71
CA VAL A 426 0.16 -15.17 11.32
C VAL A 426 0.24 -16.33 10.33
N ILE A 427 -0.83 -16.55 9.54
CA ILE A 427 -0.91 -17.69 8.62
C ILE A 427 0.02 -17.52 7.41
N THR A 428 0.26 -16.29 6.96
CA THR A 428 1.11 -16.01 5.79
C THR A 428 2.60 -15.94 6.10
N LEU A 429 3.00 -15.83 7.38
CA LEU A 429 4.41 -15.78 7.78
C LEU A 429 5.28 -16.87 7.12
N PRO A 430 4.89 -18.16 7.08
CA PRO A 430 5.69 -19.19 6.42
C PRO A 430 5.95 -18.94 4.93
N ILE A 431 5.04 -18.27 4.21
CA ILE A 431 5.22 -17.97 2.78
C ILE A 431 6.43 -17.04 2.60
N PHE A 432 6.51 -15.98 3.39
CA PHE A 432 7.63 -15.04 3.36
C PHE A 432 8.93 -15.67 3.85
N LEU A 433 8.89 -16.44 4.95
CA LEU A 433 10.10 -17.10 5.48
C LEU A 433 10.70 -18.07 4.47
N ILE A 434 9.87 -18.93 3.86
CA ILE A 434 10.33 -19.90 2.86
C ILE A 434 10.83 -19.19 1.61
N GLY A 435 10.06 -18.24 1.07
CA GLY A 435 10.40 -17.55 -0.18
C GLY A 435 11.58 -16.58 -0.07
N LEU A 436 11.92 -16.10 1.13
CA LEU A 436 13.13 -15.29 1.34
C LEU A 436 14.35 -16.13 1.71
N TYR A 437 14.16 -17.32 2.27
CA TYR A 437 15.27 -18.22 2.56
C TYR A 437 15.82 -18.87 1.27
N PHE A 438 14.94 -19.48 0.46
CA PHE A 438 15.28 -20.04 -0.85
C PHE A 438 15.23 -18.97 -1.93
#